data_AF-A0A1X7VIK5-F1
#
_entry.id   AF-A0A1X7VIK5-F1
#
_cell.length_a   1.000
_cell.length_b   1.000
_cell.length_c   1.000
_cell.angle_alpha   90.00
_cell.angle_beta   90.00
_cell.angle_gamma   90.00
#
_symmetry.space_group_name_H-M   'P 1'
#
loop_
_entity.id
_entity.type
_entity.pdbx_description
1 polymer ?
#
loop_
_entity_poly.entity_id
_entity_poly.type
_entity_poly.pdbx_seq_one_letter_code
_entity_poly.pdbx_strand_id
1 'polypeptide(L)'
;MQLALLAMEKVLALATLFFLLGVLSSSGDIICPDKVTECISGNTCCPSDSSKTSYLCCPLSSAVCCSDYLHCCPQGYKCGSEGYCSNYPPPPLHNNETKTVLRD
;
A
#
# COMPACT_ATOMS: atom_id res chain seq x y z
N MET A 1 -20.59 20.97 -45.33
CA MET A 1 -21.22 20.78 -44.00
C MET A 1 -21.12 19.34 -43.46
N GLN A 2 -21.10 18.28 -44.30
CA GLN A 2 -20.95 16.89 -43.84
C GLN A 2 -19.56 16.50 -43.30
N LEU A 3 -18.47 17.18 -43.74
CA LEU A 3 -17.10 16.91 -43.27
C LEU A 3 -16.89 17.22 -41.77
N ALA A 4 -17.67 18.14 -41.19
CA ALA A 4 -17.57 18.49 -39.77
C ALA A 4 -18.23 17.45 -38.85
N LEU A 5 -19.24 16.72 -39.35
CA LEU A 5 -20.00 15.76 -38.54
C LEU A 5 -19.22 14.44 -38.34
N LEU A 6 -18.54 13.97 -39.39
CA LEU A 6 -17.69 12.75 -39.37
C LEU A 6 -16.40 12.91 -38.53
N ALA A 7 -15.96 14.15 -38.28
CA ALA A 7 -14.80 14.45 -37.44
C ALA A 7 -15.11 14.28 -35.94
N MET A 8 -16.35 14.55 -35.52
CA MET A 8 -16.78 14.50 -34.13
C MET A 8 -16.95 13.06 -33.62
N GLU A 9 -17.38 12.13 -34.48
CA GLU A 9 -17.52 10.70 -34.12
C GLU A 9 -16.15 10.03 -33.88
N LYS A 10 -15.13 10.37 -34.67
CA LYS A 10 -13.75 9.86 -34.50
C LYS A 10 -13.08 10.44 -33.25
N VAL A 11 -13.33 11.70 -32.93
CA VAL A 11 -12.83 12.35 -31.71
C VAL A 11 -13.43 11.69 -30.47
N LEU A 12 -14.71 11.31 -30.49
CA LEU A 12 -15.35 10.60 -29.39
C LEU A 12 -14.77 9.20 -29.18
N ALA A 13 -14.51 8.44 -30.26
CA ALA A 13 -13.90 7.11 -30.17
C ALA A 13 -12.47 7.15 -29.58
N LEU A 14 -11.66 8.14 -29.99
CA LEU A 14 -10.32 8.35 -29.43
C LEU A 14 -10.39 8.77 -27.95
N ALA A 15 -11.31 9.66 -27.58
CA ALA A 15 -11.52 10.06 -26.19
C ALA A 15 -11.92 8.88 -25.29
N THR A 16 -12.78 7.98 -25.77
CA THR A 16 -13.15 6.76 -25.02
C THR A 16 -11.99 5.77 -24.87
N LEU A 17 -11.09 5.68 -25.86
CA LEU A 17 -9.92 4.80 -25.79
C LEU A 17 -8.89 5.33 -24.77
N PHE A 18 -8.66 6.64 -24.74
CA PHE A 18 -7.85 7.29 -23.71
C PHE A 18 -8.46 7.15 -22.31
N PHE A 19 -9.79 7.26 -22.20
CA PHE A 19 -10.47 7.05 -20.93
C PHE A 19 -10.32 5.60 -20.46
N LEU A 20 -10.53 4.60 -21.32
CA LEU A 20 -10.39 3.18 -20.99
C LEU A 20 -8.95 2.79 -20.61
N LEU A 21 -7.94 3.38 -21.28
CA LEU A 21 -6.54 3.21 -20.90
C LEU A 21 -6.20 3.91 -19.56
N GLY A 22 -6.94 4.95 -19.18
CA GLY A 22 -6.76 5.70 -17.94
C GLY A 22 -7.41 5.12 -16.68
N VAL A 23 -8.27 4.09 -16.78
CA VAL A 23 -9.02 3.53 -15.61
C VAL A 23 -8.28 2.38 -14.89
N LEU A 24 -7.02 2.07 -15.25
CA LEU A 24 -6.37 0.82 -14.83
C LEU A 24 -5.81 0.78 -13.40
N SER A 25 -5.84 1.87 -12.62
CA SER A 25 -5.26 1.88 -11.27
C SER A 25 -6.09 2.72 -10.29
N SER A 26 -7.12 2.11 -9.70
CA SER A 26 -7.73 2.62 -8.47
C SER A 26 -7.88 1.48 -7.47
N SER A 27 -6.75 1.13 -6.87
CA SER A 27 -6.70 0.35 -5.64
C SER A 27 -6.92 1.35 -4.51
N GLY A 28 -8.15 1.41 -3.98
CA GLY A 28 -8.62 2.49 -3.11
C GLY A 28 -7.59 2.97 -2.08
N ASP A 29 -7.40 4.27 -1.98
CA ASP A 29 -6.28 4.81 -1.22
C ASP A 29 -6.67 5.09 0.25
N ILE A 30 -5.72 4.90 1.17
CA ILE A 30 -5.79 5.31 2.57
C ILE A 30 -4.97 6.58 2.77
N ILE A 31 -5.53 7.55 3.50
CA ILE A 31 -4.84 8.77 3.87
C ILE A 31 -4.21 8.58 5.25
N CYS A 32 -2.90 8.76 5.35
CA CYS A 32 -2.16 8.66 6.60
C CYS A 32 -2.45 9.83 7.56
N PRO A 33 -2.09 9.72 8.86
CA PRO A 33 -2.43 10.71 9.88
C PRO A 33 -1.92 12.13 9.60
N ASP A 34 -0.84 12.27 8.82
CA ASP A 34 -0.29 13.53 8.37
C ASP A 34 -1.15 14.24 7.31
N LYS A 35 -2.13 13.56 6.72
CA LYS A 35 -3.03 14.08 5.65
C LYS A 35 -2.32 14.47 4.35
N VAL A 36 -1.02 14.18 4.22
CA VAL A 36 -0.23 14.45 3.02
C VAL A 36 0.12 13.14 2.31
N THR A 37 0.43 12.10 3.08
CA THR A 37 0.82 10.79 2.57
C THR A 37 -0.42 9.95 2.29
N GLU A 38 -0.48 9.43 1.06
CA GLU A 38 -1.55 8.57 0.58
C GLU A 38 -0.95 7.21 0.20
N CYS A 39 -1.53 6.13 0.72
CA CYS A 39 -1.06 4.78 0.50
C CYS A 39 -2.16 3.93 -0.12
N ILE A 40 -1.78 2.93 -0.90
CA ILE A 40 -2.71 1.95 -1.46
C ILE A 40 -3.46 1.18 -0.35
N SER A 41 -4.71 0.78 -0.61
CA SER A 41 -5.44 -0.12 0.28
C SER A 41 -4.67 -1.39 0.58
N GLY A 42 -4.57 -1.74 1.86
CA GLY A 42 -3.78 -2.88 2.33
C GLY A 42 -2.36 -2.51 2.74
N ASN A 43 -1.89 -1.29 2.46
CA ASN A 43 -0.64 -0.79 3.01
C ASN A 43 -0.84 -0.27 4.45
N THR A 44 0.25 -0.17 5.20
CA THR A 44 0.26 0.40 6.54
C THR A 44 1.00 1.74 6.54
N CYS A 45 0.39 2.76 7.12
CA CYS A 45 1.05 4.05 7.36
C CYS A 45 2.08 3.90 8.50
N CYS A 46 3.36 4.01 8.16
CA CYS A 46 4.45 4.00 9.14
C CYS A 46 5.05 5.39 9.29
N PRO A 47 5.37 5.85 10.52
CA PRO A 47 6.06 7.12 10.70
C PRO A 47 7.49 7.03 10.13
N SER A 48 7.93 8.07 9.44
CA SER A 48 9.28 8.19 8.89
C SER A 48 10.26 8.86 9.88
N ASP A 49 9.78 9.27 11.05
CA ASP A 49 10.58 9.94 12.08
C ASP A 49 9.96 9.76 13.49
N SER A 50 10.77 10.00 14.52
CA SER A 50 10.34 9.94 15.93
C SER A 50 9.21 10.92 16.27
N SER A 51 9.08 12.00 15.49
CA SER A 51 8.09 13.06 15.70
C SER A 51 6.70 12.68 15.16
N LYS A 52 6.60 11.60 14.37
CA LYS A 52 5.37 11.12 13.73
C LYS A 52 4.67 12.19 12.88
N THR A 53 5.46 13.10 12.32
CA THR A 53 4.98 14.20 11.49
C THR A 53 4.93 13.83 10.01
N SER A 54 5.76 12.88 9.59
CA SER A 54 5.77 12.35 8.23
C SER A 54 5.60 10.84 8.23
N TYR A 55 5.03 10.30 7.16
CA TYR A 55 4.71 8.88 7.04
C TYR A 55 5.24 8.32 5.72
N LEU A 56 5.45 7.02 5.70
CA LEU A 56 5.77 6.20 4.54
C LEU A 56 4.79 5.03 4.45
N CYS A 57 4.58 4.54 3.24
CA CYS A 57 3.70 3.42 2.98
C CYS A 57 4.46 2.11 3.09
N CYS A 58 4.18 1.32 4.13
CA CYS A 58 4.62 -0.06 4.18
C CYS A 58 3.69 -0.94 3.33
N PRO A 59 4.21 -1.75 2.39
CA PRO A 59 3.38 -2.59 1.50
C PRO A 59 2.70 -3.76 2.22
N LEU A 60 3.04 -3.99 3.49
CA LEU A 60 2.45 -5.04 4.32
C LEU A 60 1.21 -4.49 5.04
N SER A 61 0.14 -5.27 5.06
CA SER A 61 -1.06 -4.98 5.85
C SER A 61 -0.80 -5.21 7.33
N SER A 62 -1.27 -4.29 8.17
CA SER A 62 -1.12 -4.37 9.64
C SER A 62 0.34 -4.56 10.09
N ALA A 63 1.27 -3.89 9.40
CA ALA A 63 2.69 -4.01 9.64
C ALA A 63 3.12 -3.38 10.97
N VAL A 64 4.23 -3.88 11.52
CA VAL A 64 4.95 -3.27 12.63
C VAL A 64 6.02 -2.35 12.07
N CYS A 65 5.93 -1.06 12.36
CA CYS A 65 6.92 -0.07 11.93
C CYS A 65 8.14 -0.11 12.86
N CYS A 66 9.33 -0.28 12.28
CA CYS A 66 10.56 -0.37 13.05
C CYS A 66 11.03 1.03 13.50
N SER A 67 11.81 1.10 14.58
CA SER A 67 12.31 2.36 15.15
C SER A 67 13.41 3.03 14.33
N ASP A 68 13.93 2.35 13.31
CA ASP A 68 14.81 2.94 12.30
C ASP A 68 14.04 3.75 11.24
N TYR A 69 12.70 3.71 11.27
CA TYR A 69 11.81 4.48 10.40
C TYR A 69 11.98 4.25 8.90
N LEU A 70 12.69 3.19 8.52
CA LEU A 70 12.93 2.81 7.12
C LEU A 70 12.35 1.42 6.83
N HIS A 71 12.35 0.55 7.84
CA HIS A 71 11.88 -0.82 7.71
C HIS A 71 10.53 -1.03 8.38
N CYS A 72 9.79 -1.99 7.86
CA CYS A 72 8.57 -2.50 8.45
C CYS A 72 8.55 -4.03 8.42
N CYS A 73 7.97 -4.61 9.45
CA CYS A 73 7.83 -6.06 9.59
C CYS A 73 6.37 -6.49 9.47
N PRO A 74 6.11 -7.72 9.01
CA PRO A 74 4.76 -8.26 9.00
C PRO A 74 4.20 -8.36 10.43
N GLN A 75 2.87 -8.44 10.51
CA GLN A 75 2.18 -8.62 11.79
C GLN A 75 2.74 -9.83 12.55
N GLY A 76 2.97 -9.66 13.86
CA GLY A 76 3.50 -10.72 14.73
C GLY A 76 5.02 -10.87 14.72
N TYR A 77 5.73 -10.11 13.88
CA TYR A 77 7.20 -10.06 13.90
C TYR A 77 7.69 -8.85 14.70
N LYS A 78 8.86 -9.00 15.32
CA LYS A 78 9.60 -7.95 15.99
C LYS A 78 10.77 -7.50 15.11
N CYS A 79 10.97 -6.19 15.07
CA CYS A 79 12.15 -5.59 14.45
C CYS A 79 13.38 -5.87 15.31
N GLY A 80 14.38 -6.50 14.71
CA GLY A 80 15.74 -6.60 15.20
C GLY A 80 16.59 -5.42 14.73
N SER A 81 17.90 -5.54 14.89
CA SER A 81 18.85 -4.58 14.32
C SER A 81 18.76 -4.57 12.79
N GLU A 82 18.96 -3.39 12.20
CA GLU A 82 19.03 -3.20 10.74
C GLU A 82 17.77 -3.60 9.97
N GLY A 83 16.60 -3.61 10.62
CA GLY A 83 15.33 -3.94 9.97
C GLY A 83 15.06 -5.44 9.81
N TYR A 84 15.85 -6.31 10.44
CA TYR A 84 15.59 -7.76 10.40
C TYR A 84 14.30 -8.12 11.16
N CYS A 85 13.40 -8.84 10.51
CA CYS A 85 12.14 -9.28 11.14
C CYS A 85 12.31 -10.67 11.76
N SER A 86 12.11 -10.76 13.07
CA SER A 86 12.15 -12.03 13.82
C SER A 86 10.82 -12.29 14.52
N ASN A 87 10.38 -13.55 14.56
CA ASN A 87 9.21 -13.97 15.33
C ASN A 87 9.61 -14.49 16.72
N TYR A 88 10.77 -14.09 17.26
CA TYR A 88 11.27 -14.57 18.54
C TYR A 88 11.40 -13.42 19.56
N PRO A 89 10.83 -13.54 20.77
CA PRO A 89 9.92 -14.59 21.22
C PRO A 89 8.60 -14.57 20.43
N PRO A 90 7.94 -15.74 20.25
CA PRO A 90 6.72 -15.85 19.45
C PRO A 90 5.66 -14.85 19.91
N PRO A 91 4.96 -14.18 18.97
CA PRO A 91 3.83 -13.33 19.32
C PRO A 91 2.80 -14.16 20.10
N PRO A 92 2.12 -13.58 21.11
CA PRO A 92 1.05 -14.27 21.81
C PRO A 92 0.02 -14.75 20.79
N LEU A 93 -0.13 -16.06 20.71
CA LEU A 93 -1.01 -16.72 19.74
C LEU A 93 -2.47 -16.40 20.10
N HIS A 94 -3.04 -15.36 19.49
CA HIS A 94 -4.49 -15.25 19.35
C HIS A 94 -4.91 -16.28 18.29
N ASN A 95 -5.20 -17.48 18.78
CA ASN A 95 -5.86 -18.60 18.12
C ASN A 95 -6.54 -18.32 16.75
N ASN A 96 -6.25 -19.25 15.81
CA ASN A 96 -6.89 -19.58 14.52
C ASN A 96 -6.05 -19.39 13.23
N GLU A 97 -4.77 -18.99 13.32
CA GLU A 97 -3.86 -18.92 12.15
C GLU A 97 -2.65 -19.87 12.22
N THR A 98 -2.58 -20.74 13.22
CA THR A 98 -1.46 -21.68 13.39
C THR A 98 -1.66 -22.95 12.56
N LYS A 99 -1.64 -22.85 11.23
CA LYS A 99 -1.48 -24.04 10.37
C LYS A 99 -0.43 -23.95 9.25
N THR A 100 0.25 -22.82 9.03
CA THR A 100 1.13 -22.76 7.83
C THR A 100 2.46 -22.02 8.03
N VAL A 101 3.21 -22.37 9.07
CA VAL A 101 4.67 -22.15 9.06
C VAL A 101 5.38 -23.37 9.66
N LEU A 102 5.06 -24.56 9.13
CA LEU A 102 6.01 -25.66 9.13
C LEU A 102 6.84 -25.49 7.85
N ARG A 103 8.15 -25.34 8.05
CA ARG A 103 9.17 -25.28 7.01
C ARG A 103 9.12 -26.57 6.19
N ASP A 104 8.87 -26.45 4.89
CA ASP A 104 9.38 -27.37 3.87
C ASP A 104 10.72 -26.84 3.37
#